data_AF-A0A565BR28-F1
#
_entry.id   AF-A0A565BR28-F1
#
_cell.length_a   1.000
_cell.length_b   1.000
_cell.length_c   1.000
_cell.angle_alpha   90.00
_cell.angle_beta   90.00
_cell.angle_gamma   90.00
#
_symmetry.space_group_name_H-M   'P 1'
#
loop_
_entity.id
_entity.type
_entity.pdbx_description
1 polymer ?
#
loop_
_entity_poly.entity_id
_entity_poly.type
_entity_poly.pdbx_seq_one_letter_code
_entity_poly.pdbx_strand_id
1 'polypeptide(L)'
;MLVNYLRDDLRFKTYLAAKGEADHYAREMKREQEEIVTVPETEAAEVAGILAQYGIEPHEYSPVVNSLRKNPQAWLEFMMRFELGLEKPEPKRAFQSAFTIAIAYVLGGLVPLLPYMFIPQAMDAVVASVVITLIALFVFGYGKGRFTDSKPVKSAFETAFIGAIASAVAYSLAKLVQH
;
A
#
# COMPACT_ATOMS: atom_id res chain seq x y z
N MET A 1 -11.44 13.62 21.97
CA MET A 1 -10.90 12.37 22.58
C MET A 1 -10.81 11.23 21.57
N LEU A 2 -11.92 10.83 20.92
CA LEU A 2 -11.92 9.75 19.90
C LEU A 2 -11.02 10.01 18.67
N VAL A 3 -10.99 11.25 18.17
CA VAL A 3 -10.18 11.63 16.99
C VAL A 3 -8.68 11.57 17.27
N ASN A 4 -8.25 11.89 18.49
CA ASN A 4 -6.85 11.76 18.89
C ASN A 4 -6.48 10.29 19.09
N TYR A 5 -7.38 9.49 19.69
CA TYR A 5 -7.16 8.05 19.87
C TYR A 5 -7.06 7.29 18.53
N LEU A 6 -7.94 7.58 17.57
CA LEU A 6 -7.88 7.00 16.21
C LEU A 6 -6.67 7.49 15.42
N ARG A 7 -6.27 8.75 15.60
CA ARG A 7 -5.06 9.31 14.99
C ARG A 7 -3.80 8.68 15.56
N ASP A 8 -3.74 8.45 16.87
CA ASP A 8 -2.58 7.88 17.54
C ASP A 8 -2.45 6.38 17.25
N ASP A 9 -3.56 5.63 17.21
CA ASP A 9 -3.57 4.21 16.82
C ASP A 9 -3.15 4.03 15.35
N LEU A 10 -3.67 4.86 14.43
CA LEU A 10 -3.29 4.78 13.02
C LEU A 10 -1.84 5.20 12.79
N ARG A 11 -1.36 6.27 13.45
CA ARG A 11 0.05 6.68 13.37
C ARG A 11 0.97 5.64 13.98
N PHE A 12 0.57 5.00 15.08
CA PHE A 12 1.34 3.95 15.72
C PHE A 12 1.41 2.70 14.84
N LYS A 13 0.29 2.24 14.27
CA LYS A 13 0.27 1.11 13.32
C LYS A 13 1.08 1.38 12.07
N THR A 14 0.93 2.56 11.48
CA THR A 14 1.69 2.94 10.27
C THR A 14 3.18 3.09 10.57
N TYR A 15 3.52 3.67 11.73
CA TYR A 15 4.90 3.78 12.19
C TYR A 15 5.51 2.42 12.50
N LEU A 16 4.79 1.52 13.17
CA LEU A 16 5.25 0.18 13.47
C LEU A 16 5.43 -0.66 12.20
N ALA A 17 4.51 -0.55 11.24
CA ALA A 17 4.63 -1.22 9.95
C ALA A 17 5.87 -0.72 9.19
N ALA A 18 6.00 0.61 9.04
CA ALA A 18 7.14 1.22 8.36
C ALA A 18 8.48 0.95 9.06
N LYS A 19 8.47 0.94 10.40
CA LYS A 19 9.64 0.58 11.21
C LYS A 19 9.97 -0.90 11.08
N GLY A 20 8.97 -1.78 11.05
CA GLY A 20 9.16 -3.21 10.85
C GLY A 20 9.81 -3.53 9.50
N GLU A 21 9.35 -2.88 8.43
CA GLU A 21 9.96 -2.97 7.09
C GLU A 21 11.38 -2.41 7.08
N ALA A 22 11.62 -1.25 7.70
CA ALA A 22 12.95 -0.65 7.76
C ALA A 22 13.94 -1.47 8.59
N ASP A 23 13.51 -2.01 9.73
CA ASP A 23 14.32 -2.86 10.59
C ASP A 23 14.59 -4.21 9.89
N HIS A 24 13.64 -4.75 9.12
CA HIS A 24 13.87 -5.95 8.31
C HIS A 24 14.89 -5.70 7.20
N TYR A 25 14.72 -4.63 6.43
CA TYR A 25 15.68 -4.23 5.40
C TYR A 25 17.09 -4.06 5.97
N ALA A 26 17.22 -3.38 7.11
CA ALA A 26 18.52 -3.14 7.73
C ALA A 26 19.18 -4.43 8.24
N ARG A 27 18.39 -5.41 8.72
CA ARG A 27 18.91 -6.72 9.14
C ARG A 27 19.41 -7.53 7.96
N GLU A 28 18.62 -7.65 6.90
CA GLU A 28 19.03 -8.41 5.71
C GLU A 28 20.21 -7.74 5.02
N MET A 29 20.21 -6.42 4.86
CA MET A 29 21.34 -5.69 4.28
C MET A 29 22.65 -5.96 5.03
N LYS A 30 22.59 -6.04 6.37
CA LYS A 30 23.76 -6.35 7.19
C LYS A 30 24.22 -7.79 6.99
N ARG A 31 23.28 -8.73 6.97
CA ARG A 31 23.56 -10.16 6.76
C ARG A 31 24.21 -10.40 5.39
N GLU A 32 23.61 -9.87 4.34
CA GLU A 32 24.09 -9.96 2.96
C GLU A 32 25.48 -9.36 2.80
N GLN A 33 25.72 -8.21 3.45
CA GLN A 33 27.02 -7.56 3.48
C GLN A 33 28.10 -8.45 4.16
N GLU A 34 27.72 -9.23 5.18
CA GLU A 34 28.60 -10.20 5.86
C GLU A 34 28.84 -11.43 4.97
N GLU A 35 27.83 -11.94 4.28
CA GLU A 35 27.91 -13.08 3.35
C GLU A 35 28.82 -12.76 2.14
N ILE A 36 28.69 -11.58 1.52
CA ILE A 36 29.58 -11.10 0.43
C ILE A 36 31.06 -11.10 0.85
N VAL A 37 31.36 -10.86 2.13
CA VAL A 37 32.74 -10.82 2.64
C VAL A 37 33.22 -12.22 3.05
N THR A 38 32.37 -13.03 3.66
CA THR A 38 32.74 -14.32 4.25
C THR A 38 32.74 -15.46 3.24
N VAL A 39 31.81 -15.43 2.27
CA VAL A 39 31.62 -16.48 1.25
C VAL A 39 31.44 -15.89 -0.17
N PRO A 40 32.37 -15.05 -0.66
CA PRO A 40 32.23 -14.30 -1.93
C PRO A 40 32.04 -15.16 -3.19
N GLU A 41 32.50 -16.42 -3.15
CA GLU A 41 32.31 -17.36 -4.25
C GLU A 41 30.88 -17.90 -4.31
N THR A 42 30.25 -18.11 -3.14
CA THR A 42 28.83 -18.50 -3.05
C THR A 42 27.95 -17.37 -3.56
N GLU A 43 28.11 -16.15 -3.02
CA GLU A 43 27.30 -14.99 -3.41
C GLU A 43 27.42 -14.66 -4.91
N ALA A 44 28.59 -14.89 -5.51
CA ALA A 44 28.78 -14.64 -6.93
C ALA A 44 28.07 -15.69 -7.81
N ALA A 45 27.97 -16.92 -7.32
CA ALA A 45 27.18 -17.96 -7.95
C ALA A 45 25.68 -17.63 -7.87
N GLU A 46 25.22 -16.97 -6.81
CA GLU A 46 23.84 -16.50 -6.69
C GLU A 46 23.52 -15.38 -7.69
N VAL A 47 24.39 -14.37 -7.82
CA VAL A 47 24.27 -13.36 -8.89
C VAL A 47 24.22 -14.00 -10.28
N ALA A 48 25.13 -14.94 -10.55
CA ALA A 48 25.15 -15.67 -11.82
C ALA A 48 23.85 -16.46 -12.05
N GLY A 49 23.32 -17.10 -11.00
CA GLY A 49 22.05 -17.82 -11.01
C GLY A 49 20.87 -16.90 -11.33
N ILE A 50 20.81 -15.72 -10.72
CA ILE A 50 19.78 -14.70 -11.00
C ILE A 50 19.85 -14.31 -12.48
N LEU A 51 21.03 -13.96 -12.99
CA LEU A 51 21.20 -13.54 -14.39
C LEU A 51 20.86 -14.67 -15.39
N ALA A 52 21.20 -15.91 -15.07
CA ALA A 52 20.85 -17.08 -15.87
C ALA A 52 19.34 -17.32 -15.94
N GLN A 53 18.57 -17.02 -14.89
CA GLN A 53 17.10 -17.11 -14.91
C GLN A 53 16.46 -16.16 -15.93
N TYR A 54 17.13 -15.06 -16.28
CA TYR A 54 16.71 -14.15 -17.35
C TYR A 54 17.16 -14.60 -18.74
N GLY A 55 17.77 -15.78 -18.87
CA GLY A 55 18.24 -16.33 -20.14
C GLY A 55 19.56 -15.73 -20.63
N ILE A 56 20.32 -15.05 -19.76
CA ILE A 56 21.64 -14.51 -20.10
C ILE A 56 22.64 -15.66 -20.12
N GLU A 57 23.44 -15.76 -21.17
CA GLU A 57 24.39 -16.86 -21.31
C GLU A 57 25.63 -16.67 -20.40
N PRO A 58 26.30 -17.78 -19.99
CA PRO A 58 27.47 -17.71 -19.11
C PRO A 58 28.58 -16.79 -19.57
N HIS A 59 28.82 -16.72 -20.87
CA HIS A 59 29.86 -15.87 -21.43
C HIS A 59 29.50 -14.37 -21.37
N GLU A 60 28.20 -14.03 -21.25
CA GLU A 60 27.68 -12.67 -21.17
C GLU A 60 27.58 -12.16 -19.73
N TYR A 61 27.13 -12.99 -18.78
CA TYR A 61 27.01 -12.56 -17.38
C TYR A 61 28.33 -12.65 -16.60
N SER A 62 29.30 -13.48 -17.00
CA SER A 62 30.57 -13.62 -16.28
C SER A 62 31.34 -12.29 -16.13
N PRO A 63 31.46 -11.44 -17.16
CA PRO A 63 32.01 -10.09 -17.02
C PRO A 63 31.21 -9.18 -16.08
N VAL A 64 29.88 -9.34 -16.02
CA VAL A 64 29.00 -8.56 -15.13
C VAL A 64 29.27 -8.94 -13.67
N VAL A 65 29.27 -10.23 -13.34
CA VAL A 65 29.60 -10.75 -12.00
C VAL A 65 30.97 -10.25 -11.56
N ASN A 66 31.98 -10.32 -12.44
CA ASN A 66 33.33 -9.83 -12.16
C ASN A 66 33.40 -8.30 -11.96
N SER A 67 32.49 -7.55 -12.59
CA SER A 67 32.39 -6.11 -12.41
C SER A 67 31.71 -5.76 -11.09
N LEU A 68 30.64 -6.49 -10.72
CA LEU A 68 29.97 -6.35 -9.43
C LEU A 68 30.92 -6.70 -8.26
N ARG A 69 31.76 -7.73 -8.41
CA ARG A 69 32.83 -8.06 -7.45
C ARG A 69 33.76 -6.90 -7.10
N LYS A 70 34.01 -5.99 -8.05
CA LYS A 70 34.87 -4.81 -7.84
C LYS A 70 34.14 -3.65 -7.19
N ASN A 71 32.81 -3.69 -7.12
CA ASN A 71 31.98 -2.67 -6.51
C ASN A 71 31.01 -3.33 -5.50
N PRO A 72 31.47 -3.58 -4.25
CA PRO A 72 30.67 -4.24 -3.22
C PRO A 72 29.33 -3.56 -2.95
N GLN A 73 29.25 -2.23 -3.10
CA GLN A 73 28.00 -1.50 -2.92
C GLN A 73 26.98 -1.84 -4.02
N ALA A 74 27.41 -1.85 -5.28
CA ALA A 74 26.53 -2.20 -6.40
C ALA A 74 26.14 -3.69 -6.38
N TRP A 75 27.04 -4.56 -5.92
CA TRP A 75 26.74 -5.98 -5.71
C TRP A 75 25.69 -6.17 -4.61
N LEU A 76 25.90 -5.56 -3.44
CA LEU A 76 24.92 -5.61 -2.34
C LEU A 76 23.56 -5.08 -2.78
N GLU A 77 23.52 -3.94 -3.48
CA GLU A 77 22.26 -3.38 -4.01
C GLU A 77 21.58 -4.31 -5.03
N PHE A 78 22.37 -5.03 -5.84
CA PHE A 78 21.85 -6.05 -6.75
C PHE A 78 21.22 -7.22 -5.98
N MET A 79 21.92 -7.80 -5.01
CA MET A 79 21.41 -8.93 -4.21
C MET A 79 20.15 -8.54 -3.43
N MET A 80 20.21 -7.41 -2.71
CA MET A 80 19.06 -6.86 -1.97
C MET A 80 17.82 -6.73 -2.86
N ARG A 81 17.99 -6.29 -4.11
CA ARG A 81 16.87 -6.07 -5.02
C ARG A 81 16.39 -7.32 -5.74
N PHE A 82 17.30 -8.12 -6.29
CA PHE A 82 16.95 -9.20 -7.21
C PHE A 82 16.86 -10.57 -6.54
N GLU A 83 17.58 -10.78 -5.45
CA GLU A 83 17.51 -12.01 -4.68
C GLU A 83 16.42 -11.91 -3.59
N LEU A 84 16.50 -10.87 -2.76
CA LEU A 84 15.60 -10.71 -1.61
C LEU A 84 14.33 -9.92 -1.92
N GLY A 85 14.27 -9.21 -3.05
CA GLY A 85 13.12 -8.37 -3.42
C GLY A 85 12.93 -7.14 -2.51
N LEU A 86 13.99 -6.72 -1.81
CA LEU A 86 13.97 -5.64 -0.83
C LEU A 86 14.45 -4.33 -1.47
N GLU A 87 13.59 -3.31 -1.45
CA GLU A 87 13.95 -1.95 -1.85
C GLU A 87 14.23 -1.07 -0.63
N LYS A 88 15.15 -0.12 -0.80
CA LYS A 88 15.53 0.80 0.28
C LYS A 88 14.31 1.61 0.74
N PRO A 89 13.94 1.56 2.03
CA PRO A 89 12.80 2.31 2.53
C PRO A 89 12.98 3.82 2.33
N GLU A 90 11.97 4.49 1.76
CA GLU A 90 11.96 5.94 1.62
C GLU A 90 11.16 6.60 2.77
N PRO A 91 11.83 7.18 3.79
CA PRO A 91 11.13 7.72 4.97
C PRO A 91 10.15 8.86 4.63
N LYS A 92 10.39 9.62 3.55
CA LYS A 92 9.49 10.69 3.10
C LYS A 92 8.19 10.14 2.50
N ARG A 93 8.23 8.98 1.85
CA ARG A 93 7.07 8.34 1.20
C ARG A 93 6.05 7.87 2.24
N ALA A 94 6.51 7.43 3.42
CA ALA A 94 5.63 7.04 4.52
C ALA A 94 4.77 8.21 5.04
N PHE A 95 5.37 9.39 5.26
CA PHE A 95 4.62 10.57 5.72
C PHE A 95 3.62 11.08 4.68
N GLN A 96 4.04 11.16 3.41
CA GLN A 96 3.15 11.57 2.32
C GLN A 96 1.96 10.63 2.17
N SER A 97 2.19 9.32 2.27
CA SER A 97 1.11 8.32 2.20
C SER A 97 0.13 8.48 3.36
N ALA A 98 0.63 8.61 4.60
CA ALA A 98 -0.22 8.80 5.77
C ALA A 98 -1.08 10.07 5.68
N PHE A 99 -0.49 11.19 5.23
CA PHE A 99 -1.20 12.46 5.06
C PHE A 99 -2.29 12.37 3.97
N THR A 100 -1.97 11.73 2.84
CA THR A 100 -2.90 11.54 1.73
C THR A 100 -4.10 10.70 2.17
N ILE A 101 -3.87 9.60 2.90
CA ILE A 101 -4.93 8.75 3.45
C ILE A 101 -5.79 9.53 4.45
N ALA A 102 -5.17 10.32 5.34
CA ALA A 102 -5.90 11.10 6.33
C ALA A 102 -6.84 12.12 5.67
N ILE A 103 -6.36 12.86 4.67
CA ILE A 103 -7.21 13.79 3.91
C ILE A 103 -8.31 13.04 3.17
N ALA A 104 -7.99 11.94 2.49
CA ALA A 104 -8.97 11.15 1.76
C ALA A 104 -10.08 10.63 2.68
N TYR A 105 -9.73 10.20 3.90
CA TYR A 105 -10.70 9.72 4.89
C TYR A 105 -11.62 10.83 5.39
N VAL A 106 -11.07 12.02 5.67
CA VAL A 106 -11.86 13.19 6.08
C VAL A 106 -12.83 13.60 4.97
N LEU A 107 -12.32 13.77 3.74
CA LEU A 107 -13.14 14.19 2.60
C LEU A 107 -14.20 13.14 2.26
N GLY A 108 -13.83 11.86 2.25
CA GLY A 108 -14.74 10.75 1.98
C GLY A 108 -15.83 10.62 3.04
N GLY A 109 -15.49 10.83 4.32
CA GLY A 109 -16.44 10.79 5.44
C GLY A 109 -17.37 12.00 5.49
N LEU A 110 -16.97 13.15 4.93
CA LEU A 110 -17.82 14.35 4.87
C LEU A 110 -18.96 14.20 3.86
N VAL A 111 -18.74 13.51 2.74
CA VAL A 111 -19.73 13.33 1.67
C VAL A 111 -21.10 12.84 2.18
N PRO A 112 -21.22 11.73 2.94
CA PRO A 112 -22.50 11.27 3.48
C PRO A 112 -23.10 12.21 4.53
N LEU A 113 -22.29 13.05 5.18
CA LEU A 113 -22.75 13.96 6.23
C LEU A 113 -23.29 15.29 5.67
N LEU A 114 -22.88 15.67 4.46
CA LEU A 114 -23.29 16.93 3.84
C LEU A 114 -24.81 17.17 3.86
N PRO A 115 -25.68 16.20 3.50
CA PRO A 115 -27.12 16.45 3.46
C PRO A 115 -27.73 16.78 4.83
N TYR A 116 -27.19 16.22 5.91
CA TYR A 116 -27.65 16.50 7.27
C TYR A 116 -27.33 17.93 7.74
N MET A 117 -26.41 18.63 7.07
CA MET A 117 -26.11 20.03 7.37
C MET A 117 -27.16 20.98 6.79
N PHE A 118 -27.89 20.57 5.74
CA PHE A 118 -28.80 21.44 4.99
C PHE A 118 -30.27 21.01 5.06
N ILE A 119 -30.53 19.73 5.36
CA ILE A 119 -31.88 19.16 5.41
C ILE A 119 -32.26 18.91 6.88
N PRO A 120 -33.19 19.70 7.46
CA PRO A 120 -33.56 19.56 8.87
C PRO A 120 -34.27 18.24 9.19
N GLN A 121 -34.99 17.69 8.22
CA GLN A 121 -35.76 16.47 8.39
C GLN A 121 -34.87 15.25 8.17
N ALA A 122 -34.66 14.48 9.24
CA ALA A 122 -33.69 13.37 9.24
C ALA A 122 -33.97 12.30 8.17
N MET A 123 -35.24 11.98 7.89
CA MET A 123 -35.59 10.98 6.87
C MET A 123 -35.22 11.45 5.45
N ASP A 124 -35.48 12.71 5.14
CA ASP A 124 -35.12 13.28 3.83
C ASP A 124 -33.60 13.41 3.68
N ALA A 125 -32.90 13.76 4.78
CA ALA A 125 -31.44 13.81 4.83
C ALA A 125 -30.79 12.44 4.61
N VAL A 126 -31.36 11.36 5.17
CA VAL A 126 -30.90 9.98 4.96
C VAL A 126 -30.99 9.59 3.49
N VAL A 127 -32.13 9.85 2.84
CA VAL A 127 -32.32 9.49 1.43
C VAL A 127 -31.34 10.25 0.53
N ALA A 128 -31.20 11.56 0.75
CA ALA A 128 -30.23 12.38 0.02
C ALA A 128 -28.79 11.90 0.25
N SER A 129 -28.43 11.54 1.48
CA SER A 129 -27.12 11.00 1.86
C SER A 129 -26.80 9.70 1.13
N VAL A 130 -27.75 8.76 1.06
CA VAL A 130 -27.58 7.50 0.34
C VAL A 130 -27.30 7.75 -1.14
N VAL A 131 -28.11 8.60 -1.80
CA VAL A 131 -27.96 8.88 -3.23
C VAL A 131 -26.62 9.55 -3.52
N ILE A 132 -26.25 10.59 -2.76
CA ILE A 132 -24.99 11.32 -2.94
C ILE A 132 -23.79 10.39 -2.71
N THR A 133 -23.84 9.54 -1.68
CA THR A 133 -22.77 8.60 -1.37
C THR A 133 -22.61 7.54 -2.45
N LEU A 134 -23.71 7.00 -3.00
CA LEU A 134 -23.65 6.06 -4.11
C LEU A 134 -23.05 6.68 -5.36
N ILE A 135 -23.41 7.93 -5.69
CA ILE A 135 -22.80 8.67 -6.81
C ILE A 135 -21.30 8.86 -6.55
N ALA A 136 -20.92 9.28 -5.36
CA ALA A 136 -19.51 9.48 -5.01
C ALA A 136 -18.70 8.17 -5.08
N LEU A 137 -19.23 7.06 -4.57
CA LEU A 137 -18.60 5.74 -4.66
C LEU A 137 -18.47 5.26 -6.10
N PHE A 138 -19.48 5.54 -6.94
CA PHE A 138 -19.43 5.23 -8.37
C PHE A 138 -18.32 6.03 -9.06
N VAL A 139 -18.26 7.34 -8.86
CA VAL A 139 -17.21 8.22 -9.42
C VAL A 139 -15.82 7.80 -8.93
N PHE A 140 -15.68 7.53 -7.64
CA PHE A 140 -14.42 7.06 -7.05
C PHE A 140 -14.00 5.70 -7.64
N GLY A 141 -14.93 4.74 -7.73
CA GLY A 141 -14.66 3.42 -8.30
C GLY A 141 -14.33 3.49 -9.79
N TYR A 142 -14.95 4.40 -10.55
CA TYR A 142 -14.59 4.65 -11.95
C TYR A 142 -13.17 5.20 -12.08
N GLY A 143 -12.81 6.20 -11.27
CA GLY A 143 -11.46 6.74 -11.19
C GLY A 143 -10.44 5.66 -10.84
N LYS A 144 -10.71 4.89 -9.77
CA LYS A 144 -9.89 3.73 -9.35
C LYS A 144 -9.64 2.79 -10.53
N GLY A 145 -10.68 2.38 -11.25
CA GLY A 145 -10.53 1.44 -12.36
C GLY A 145 -9.70 1.98 -13.51
N ARG A 146 -9.76 3.30 -13.77
CA ARG A 146 -8.91 3.95 -14.77
C ARG A 146 -7.42 3.95 -14.39
N PHE A 147 -7.10 4.06 -13.10
CA PHE A 147 -5.71 4.06 -12.61
C PHE A 147 -5.11 2.66 -12.44
N THR A 148 -5.94 1.62 -12.31
CA THR A 148 -5.47 0.24 -12.03
C THR A 148 -5.61 -0.70 -13.22
N ASP A 149 -5.58 -0.17 -14.45
CA ASP A 149 -5.73 -0.93 -15.72
C ASP A 149 -6.92 -1.91 -15.73
N SER A 150 -7.97 -1.58 -14.98
CA SER A 150 -9.16 -2.39 -14.79
C SER A 150 -10.32 -1.79 -15.58
N LYS A 151 -11.37 -2.57 -15.87
CA LYS A 151 -12.58 -2.04 -16.54
C LYS A 151 -13.24 -0.96 -15.66
N PRO A 152 -13.22 0.34 -16.03
CA PRO A 152 -13.58 1.43 -15.10
C PRO A 152 -15.02 1.34 -14.60
N VAL A 153 -15.95 1.03 -15.51
CA VAL A 153 -17.38 0.87 -15.18
C VAL A 153 -17.60 -0.29 -14.23
N LYS A 154 -16.90 -1.42 -14.41
CA LYS A 154 -17.00 -2.58 -13.51
C LYS A 154 -16.54 -2.21 -12.10
N SER A 155 -15.38 -1.55 -12.01
CA SER A 155 -14.82 -1.06 -10.75
C SER A 155 -15.74 -0.06 -10.04
N ALA A 156 -16.44 0.80 -10.79
CA ALA A 156 -17.45 1.71 -10.26
C ALA A 156 -18.61 0.97 -9.59
N PHE A 157 -19.20 -0.01 -10.28
CA PHE A 157 -20.30 -0.81 -9.74
C PHE A 157 -19.87 -1.66 -8.54
N GLU A 158 -18.72 -2.33 -8.60
CA GLU A 158 -18.17 -3.10 -7.49
C GLU A 158 -17.99 -2.22 -6.24
N THR A 159 -17.45 -1.01 -6.42
CA THR A 159 -17.21 -0.08 -5.31
C THR A 159 -18.51 0.43 -4.69
N ALA A 160 -19.49 0.81 -5.51
CA ALA A 160 -20.80 1.23 -5.02
C ALA A 160 -21.55 0.08 -4.32
N PHE A 161 -21.47 -1.14 -4.86
CA PHE A 161 -22.13 -2.32 -4.31
C PHE A 161 -21.56 -2.74 -2.95
N ILE A 162 -20.23 -2.78 -2.81
CA ILE A 162 -19.57 -3.06 -1.52
C ILE A 162 -19.98 -2.00 -0.48
N GLY A 163 -20.00 -0.72 -0.88
CA GLY A 163 -20.45 0.36 0.00
C GLY A 163 -21.90 0.17 0.45
N ALA A 164 -22.81 -0.17 -0.47
CA ALA A 164 -24.21 -0.43 -0.17
C ALA A 164 -24.39 -1.58 0.82
N ILE A 165 -23.67 -2.70 0.64
CA ILE A 165 -23.69 -3.84 1.57
C ILE A 165 -23.17 -3.41 2.95
N ALA A 166 -22.04 -2.72 3.00
CA ALA A 166 -21.45 -2.28 4.27
C ALA A 166 -22.41 -1.36 5.03
N SER A 167 -23.05 -0.41 4.35
CA SER A 167 -24.07 0.47 4.94
C SER A 167 -25.30 -0.31 5.43
N ALA A 168 -25.78 -1.29 4.65
CA ALA A 168 -26.90 -2.14 5.05
C ALA A 168 -26.58 -2.94 6.33
N VAL A 169 -25.39 -3.55 6.40
CA VAL A 169 -24.92 -4.29 7.59
C VAL A 169 -24.81 -3.36 8.80
N ALA A 170 -24.19 -2.18 8.63
CA ALA A 170 -24.05 -1.22 9.72
C ALA A 170 -25.41 -0.74 10.24
N TYR A 171 -26.37 -0.47 9.35
CA TYR A 171 -27.73 -0.09 9.71
C TYR A 171 -28.46 -1.22 10.45
N SER A 172 -28.37 -2.46 9.97
CA SER A 172 -28.96 -3.64 10.62
C SER A 172 -28.40 -3.84 12.03
N LEU A 173 -27.09 -3.72 12.22
CA LEU A 173 -26.46 -3.82 13.53
C LEU A 173 -26.90 -2.70 14.48
N ALA A 174 -26.94 -1.45 14.00
CA ALA A 174 -27.40 -0.33 14.80
C ALA A 174 -28.84 -0.52 15.28
N LYS A 175 -29.71 -1.05 14.41
CA LYS A 175 -31.10 -1.36 14.75
C LYS A 175 -31.22 -2.51 15.75
N LEU A 176 -30.38 -3.53 15.66
CA LEU A 176 -30.38 -4.67 16.59
C LEU A 176 -29.93 -4.30 18.00
N VAL A 177 -29.03 -3.33 18.16
CA VAL A 177 -28.54 -2.87 19.47
C VAL A 177 -29.51 -1.88 20.14
N GLN A 178 -30.35 -1.21 19.36
CA GLN A 178 -31.36 -0.28 19.86
C GLN A 178 -32.68 -0.95 20.29
N HIS A 179 -32.82 -2.26 20.05
CA HIS A 179 -33.91 -3.10 20.54
C HIS A 179 -33.42 -4.00 21.68
#